data_AF-A0A7S1LA83-F1
#
_entry.id   AF-A0A7S1LA83-F1
#
_cell.length_a   1.000
_cell.length_b   1.000
_cell.length_c   1.000
_cell.angle_alpha   90.00
_cell.angle_beta   90.00
_cell.angle_gamma   90.00
#
_symmetry.space_group_name_H-M   'P 1'
#
loop_
_entity.id
_entity.type
_entity.pdbx_description
1 polymer ?
#
loop_
_entity_poly.entity_id
_entity_poly.type
_entity_poly.pdbx_seq_one_letter_code
_entity_poly.pdbx_strand_id
1 'polypeptide(L)'
;PPPPCSQSRSRSPRQEPPPPPLSERRGGGGAREHERELCRTGLEEMQGEWVDKGGGSNYVVAGRAIKRDDGRKFSLHFIRGVIGWGPNGNYYVVPDVSLEEEVCWLSADTGRRAFVWERPRSVAPERG
;
A
#
# COMPACT_ATOMS: atom_id res chain seq x y z
N PRO A 1 5.68 -49.71 -63.58
CA PRO A 1 6.85 -48.80 -63.50
C PRO A 1 6.43 -47.34 -63.24
N PRO A 2 7.11 -46.63 -62.31
CA PRO A 2 6.84 -45.23 -61.94
C PRO A 2 7.51 -44.23 -62.93
N PRO A 3 7.28 -42.91 -62.82
CA PRO A 3 8.06 -42.08 -61.89
C PRO A 3 7.23 -41.09 -61.04
N PRO A 4 7.86 -40.51 -60.00
CA PRO A 4 7.24 -39.65 -58.99
C PRO A 4 7.35 -38.17 -59.36
N CYS A 5 6.54 -37.31 -58.75
CA CYS A 5 6.90 -35.91 -58.57
C CYS A 5 6.36 -35.39 -57.24
N SER A 6 7.22 -35.48 -56.24
CA SER A 6 7.24 -34.66 -55.04
C SER A 6 7.03 -33.19 -55.40
N GLN A 7 6.13 -32.51 -54.70
CA GLN A 7 6.25 -31.06 -54.50
C GLN A 7 6.38 -30.77 -53.02
N SER A 8 7.63 -30.82 -52.56
CA SER A 8 8.10 -30.13 -51.38
C SER A 8 7.70 -28.66 -51.47
N ARG A 9 6.74 -28.23 -50.66
CA ARG A 9 6.56 -26.80 -50.36
C ARG A 9 7.48 -26.47 -49.19
N SER A 10 8.58 -25.81 -49.53
CA SER A 10 9.55 -25.20 -48.64
C SER A 10 8.86 -24.42 -47.52
N ARG A 11 9.00 -24.90 -46.29
CA ARG A 11 8.79 -24.08 -45.09
C ARG A 11 10.05 -23.24 -44.91
N SER A 12 9.99 -21.98 -45.31
CA SER A 12 10.99 -21.00 -44.86
C SER A 12 10.98 -20.99 -43.33
N PRO A 13 12.12 -21.20 -42.65
CA PRO A 13 12.18 -21.03 -41.22
C PRO A 13 11.94 -19.56 -40.93
N ARG A 14 10.92 -19.26 -40.11
CA ARG A 14 10.78 -17.95 -39.48
C ARG A 14 12.07 -17.72 -38.72
N GLN A 15 12.89 -16.77 -39.16
CA GLN A 15 13.95 -16.23 -38.32
C GLN A 15 13.24 -15.56 -37.13
N GLU A 16 13.18 -16.26 -36.00
CA GLU A 16 12.84 -15.63 -34.74
C GLU A 16 13.90 -14.57 -34.48
N PRO A 17 13.50 -13.31 -34.23
CA PRO A 17 14.44 -12.29 -33.82
C PRO A 17 15.12 -12.77 -32.52
N PRO A 18 16.43 -12.57 -32.38
CA PRO A 18 17.13 -12.96 -31.16
C PRO A 18 16.46 -12.28 -29.95
N PRO A 19 16.34 -12.99 -28.81
CA PRO A 19 15.82 -12.37 -27.61
C PRO A 19 16.66 -11.12 -27.29
N PRO A 20 16.03 -10.01 -26.89
CA PRO A 20 16.77 -8.80 -26.55
C PRO A 20 17.79 -9.12 -25.45
N PRO A 21 19.00 -8.52 -25.50
CA PRO A 21 20.02 -8.76 -24.51
C PRO A 21 19.52 -8.40 -23.10
N LEU A 22 19.95 -9.20 -22.11
CA LEU A 22 19.66 -9.06 -20.67
C LEU A 22 20.31 -7.82 -20.03
N SER A 23 20.41 -6.72 -20.77
CA SER A 23 20.89 -5.44 -20.27
C SER A 23 19.66 -4.58 -19.97
N GLU A 24 19.57 -4.07 -18.74
CA GLU A 24 18.51 -3.15 -18.24
C GLU A 24 17.26 -3.77 -17.58
N ARG A 25 17.44 -4.78 -16.72
CA ARG A 25 16.50 -5.00 -15.58
C ARG A 25 16.93 -4.27 -14.29
N ARG A 26 17.63 -3.14 -14.39
CA ARG A 26 17.82 -2.19 -13.28
C ARG A 26 16.77 -1.08 -13.41
N GLY A 27 15.63 -1.23 -12.76
CA GLY A 27 14.62 -0.16 -12.75
C GLY A 27 13.41 -0.39 -11.84
N GLY A 28 13.16 -1.62 -11.40
CA GLY A 28 12.02 -1.91 -10.52
C GLY A 28 12.29 -1.82 -9.01
N GLY A 29 13.54 -1.55 -8.61
CA GLY A 29 13.96 -1.48 -7.20
C GLY A 29 13.62 -0.15 -6.54
N GLY A 30 13.95 0.97 -7.18
CA GLY A 30 13.82 2.30 -6.61
C GLY A 30 12.37 2.71 -6.29
N ALA A 31 11.42 2.40 -7.18
CA ALA A 31 10.01 2.69 -6.92
C ALA A 31 9.48 1.92 -5.69
N ARG A 32 9.84 0.64 -5.54
CA ARG A 32 9.46 -0.17 -4.38
C ARG A 32 10.16 0.23 -3.10
N GLU A 33 11.38 0.74 -3.19
CA GLU A 33 12.15 1.25 -2.05
C GLU A 33 11.57 2.58 -1.56
N HIS A 34 11.26 3.48 -2.49
CA HIS A 34 10.59 4.75 -2.19
C HIS A 34 9.20 4.53 -1.56
N GLU A 35 8.38 3.62 -2.11
CA GLU A 35 7.10 3.23 -1.50
C GLU A 35 7.26 2.74 -0.06
N ARG A 36 8.32 1.97 0.24
CA ARG A 36 8.60 1.47 1.60
C ARG A 36 9.04 2.58 2.53
N GLU A 37 9.76 3.56 2.02
CA GLU A 37 10.20 4.73 2.78
C GLU A 37 9.00 5.60 3.15
N LEU A 38 8.10 5.90 2.20
CA LEU A 38 6.87 6.63 2.46
C LEU A 38 5.99 5.94 3.51
N CYS A 39 5.79 4.62 3.42
CA CYS A 39 5.05 3.88 4.45
C CYS A 39 5.74 3.92 5.82
N ARG A 40 7.07 4.01 5.87
CA ARG A 40 7.82 4.09 7.13
C ARG A 40 7.65 5.47 7.76
N THR A 41 7.86 6.53 6.99
CA THR A 41 7.64 7.91 7.44
C THR A 41 6.21 8.11 7.89
N GLY A 42 5.23 7.70 7.07
CA GLY A 42 3.82 7.76 7.46
C GLY A 42 3.52 6.97 8.74
N LEU A 43 4.16 5.81 8.95
CA LEU A 43 4.01 5.08 10.22
C LEU A 43 4.57 5.85 11.42
N GLU A 44 5.72 6.50 11.25
CA GLU A 44 6.37 7.31 12.28
C GLU A 44 5.49 8.52 12.65
N GLU A 45 4.95 9.22 11.66
CA GLU A 45 3.99 10.33 11.84
C GLU A 45 2.70 9.88 12.54
N MET A 46 2.26 8.65 12.25
CA MET A 46 1.06 8.07 12.84
C MET A 46 1.24 7.59 14.28
N GLN A 47 2.43 7.59 14.88
CA GLN A 47 2.61 7.05 16.24
C GLN A 47 1.85 7.85 17.30
N GLY A 48 1.28 7.18 18.30
CA GLY A 48 0.60 7.82 19.44
C GLY A 48 -0.92 7.81 19.33
N GLU A 49 -1.57 8.79 19.94
CA GLU A 49 -3.02 8.83 20.14
C GLU A 49 -3.77 9.48 18.97
N TRP A 50 -4.97 8.97 18.71
CA TRP A 50 -5.85 9.33 17.62
C TRP A 50 -7.32 9.22 18.04
N VAL A 51 -8.17 10.10 17.52
CA VAL A 51 -9.62 10.08 17.73
C VAL A 51 -10.33 9.97 16.39
N ASP A 52 -11.25 9.03 16.25
CA ASP A 52 -12.08 8.96 15.04
C ASP A 52 -13.20 10.00 15.07
N LYS A 53 -13.19 10.93 14.09
CA LYS A 53 -14.22 11.96 13.92
C LYS A 53 -15.62 11.38 13.71
N GLY A 54 -15.72 10.20 13.11
CA GLY A 54 -16.99 9.58 12.77
C GLY A 54 -17.67 8.87 13.94
N GLY A 55 -16.89 8.18 14.77
CA GLY A 55 -17.40 7.32 15.84
C GLY A 55 -16.98 7.71 17.26
N GLY A 56 -16.11 8.71 17.45
CA GLY A 56 -15.61 9.16 18.75
C GLY A 56 -14.71 8.14 19.47
N SER A 57 -14.37 7.01 18.82
CA SER A 57 -13.48 6.00 19.41
C SER A 57 -12.04 6.49 19.42
N ASN A 58 -11.31 6.14 20.46
CA ASN A 58 -9.89 6.46 20.61
C ASN A 58 -9.03 5.29 20.15
N TYR A 59 -7.94 5.61 19.46
CA TYR A 59 -6.97 4.68 18.94
C TYR A 59 -5.57 5.08 19.38
N VAL A 60 -4.72 4.09 19.66
CA VAL A 60 -3.29 4.27 19.94
C VAL A 60 -2.50 3.44 18.95
N VAL A 61 -1.66 4.11 18.16
CA VAL A 61 -0.71 3.47 17.26
C VAL A 61 0.62 3.34 17.98
N ALA A 62 1.13 2.12 18.09
CA ALA A 62 2.43 1.81 18.69
C ALA A 62 3.17 0.78 17.84
N GLY A 63 4.26 1.19 17.20
CA GLY A 63 4.94 0.41 16.17
C GLY A 63 3.96 0.07 15.05
N ARG A 64 3.77 -1.23 14.77
CA ARG A 64 2.81 -1.73 13.76
C ARG A 64 1.50 -2.24 14.36
N ALA A 65 1.16 -1.81 15.58
CA ALA A 65 -0.08 -2.20 16.23
C ALA A 65 -0.96 -0.98 16.48
N ILE A 66 -2.26 -1.15 16.29
CA ILE A 66 -3.29 -0.22 16.72
C ILE A 66 -4.03 -0.86 17.89
N LYS A 67 -4.22 -0.11 18.97
CA LYS A 67 -5.11 -0.48 20.07
C LYS A 67 -6.29 0.48 20.10
N ARG A 68 -7.51 -0.03 20.10
CA ARG A 68 -8.73 0.75 20.30
C ARG A 68 -9.09 0.82 21.79
N ASP A 69 -9.84 1.84 22.20
CA ASP A 69 -10.31 2.05 23.58
C ASP A 69 -11.08 0.85 24.18
N ASP A 70 -11.85 0.13 23.37
CA ASP A 70 -12.53 -1.12 23.76
C ASP A 70 -11.59 -2.31 23.99
N GLY A 71 -10.27 -2.11 23.85
CA GLY A 71 -9.23 -3.10 24.09
C GLY A 71 -8.86 -3.94 22.87
N ARG A 72 -9.57 -3.81 21.74
CA ARG A 72 -9.23 -4.53 20.50
C ARG A 72 -7.89 -4.07 19.95
N LYS A 73 -7.15 -5.03 19.37
CA LYS A 73 -5.86 -4.78 18.73
C LYS A 73 -5.91 -5.16 17.27
N PHE A 74 -5.34 -4.31 16.42
CA PHE A 74 -5.23 -4.52 14.98
C PHE A 74 -3.77 -4.36 14.56
N SER A 75 -3.35 -5.10 13.53
CA SER A 75 -2.01 -4.94 12.97
C SER A 75 -2.05 -4.00 11.76
N LEU A 76 -0.99 -3.21 11.62
CA LEU A 76 -0.72 -2.39 10.45
C LEU A 76 0.08 -3.20 9.41
N HIS A 77 -0.34 -3.12 8.16
CA HIS A 77 0.27 -3.84 7.04
C HIS A 77 0.73 -2.86 5.96
N PHE A 78 1.85 -3.16 5.31
CA PHE A 78 2.37 -2.35 4.20
C PHE A 78 2.33 -3.14 2.91
N ILE A 79 1.47 -2.72 1.98
CA ILE A 79 1.28 -3.42 0.72
C ILE A 79 1.21 -2.37 -0.38
N ARG A 80 2.11 -2.43 -1.37
CA ARG A 80 2.07 -1.56 -2.56
C ARG A 80 2.00 -0.06 -2.23
N GLY A 81 2.84 0.39 -1.29
CA GLY A 81 2.95 1.80 -0.92
C GLY A 81 1.80 2.35 -0.07
N VAL A 82 0.89 1.51 0.44
CA VAL A 82 -0.16 1.94 1.37
C VAL A 82 0.03 1.34 2.76
N ILE A 83 -0.48 2.06 3.76
CA ILE A 83 -0.60 1.57 5.14
C ILE A 83 -2.02 1.05 5.30
N GLY A 84 -2.19 -0.23 5.62
CA GLY A 84 -3.49 -0.90 5.78
C GLY A 84 -3.76 -1.33 7.22
N TRP A 85 -5.04 -1.35 7.62
CA TRP A 85 -5.49 -1.79 8.95
C TRP A 85 -6.93 -2.34 8.94
N GLY A 86 -7.38 -2.78 10.13
CA GLY A 86 -8.73 -3.27 10.38
C GLY A 86 -8.86 -4.79 10.29
N PRO A 87 -10.04 -5.35 10.62
CA PRO A 87 -10.30 -6.77 10.46
C PRO A 87 -10.11 -7.14 8.98
N ASN A 88 -9.13 -8.01 8.71
CA ASN A 88 -8.70 -8.46 7.37
C ASN A 88 -8.03 -7.40 6.47
N GLY A 89 -7.64 -6.23 6.99
CA GLY A 89 -6.95 -5.21 6.19
C GLY A 89 -7.86 -4.45 5.22
N ASN A 90 -9.15 -4.31 5.57
CA ASN A 90 -10.16 -3.70 4.71
C ASN A 90 -10.08 -2.16 4.63
N TYR A 91 -9.14 -1.53 5.33
CA TYR A 91 -8.95 -0.09 5.29
C TYR A 91 -7.50 0.25 5.01
N TYR A 92 -7.26 1.33 4.26
CA TYR A 92 -5.92 1.76 3.92
C TYR A 92 -5.80 3.28 3.82
N VAL A 93 -4.58 3.79 3.94
CA VAL A 93 -4.23 5.18 3.68
C VAL A 93 -2.99 5.22 2.78
N VAL A 94 -2.95 6.21 1.90
CA VAL A 94 -1.78 6.51 1.08
C VAL A 94 -0.95 7.55 1.85
N PRO A 95 0.33 7.29 2.15
CA PRO A 95 1.22 8.22 2.84
C PRO A 95 1.82 9.27 1.88
N ASP A 96 1.01 9.78 0.94
CA ASP A 96 1.41 10.85 0.01
C ASP A 96 1.21 12.26 0.58
N VAL A 97 0.50 12.36 1.71
CA VAL A 97 0.30 13.57 2.52
C VAL A 97 0.80 13.34 3.95
N SER A 98 1.17 14.42 4.65
CA SER A 98 1.56 14.32 6.08
C SER A 98 0.41 13.71 6.89
N LEU A 99 0.74 12.67 7.65
CA LEU A 99 -0.19 11.92 8.51
C LEU A 99 -0.05 12.34 9.98
N GLU A 100 0.56 13.50 10.26
CA GLU A 100 0.86 13.95 11.61
C GLU A 100 -0.39 14.39 12.38
N GLU A 101 -1.34 15.04 11.70
CA GLU A 101 -2.53 15.66 12.32
C GLU A 101 -3.85 14.97 11.98
N GLU A 102 -4.00 14.48 10.75
CA GLU A 102 -5.21 13.81 10.26
C GLU A 102 -4.84 12.60 9.40
N VAL A 103 -5.52 11.47 9.62
CA VAL A 103 -5.41 10.25 8.79
C VAL A 103 -6.77 9.92 8.20
N CYS A 104 -6.85 9.93 6.87
CA CYS A 104 -8.05 9.55 6.13
C CYS A 104 -7.96 8.09 5.69
N TRP A 105 -8.70 7.21 6.37
CA TRP A 105 -8.77 5.80 6.00
C TRP A 105 -9.82 5.58 4.91
N LEU A 106 -9.38 4.97 3.81
CA LEU A 106 -10.20 4.56 2.69
C LEU A 106 -10.61 3.09 2.84
N SER A 107 -11.85 2.76 2.48
CA SER A 107 -12.30 1.36 2.36
C SER A 107 -11.63 0.71 1.14
N ALA A 108 -11.03 -0.47 1.34
CA ALA A 108 -10.42 -1.26 0.27
C ALA A 108 -11.43 -1.66 -0.82
N ASP A 109 -12.68 -1.91 -0.43
CA ASP A 109 -13.75 -2.33 -1.34
C ASP A 109 -14.27 -1.20 -2.22
N THR A 110 -14.41 0.01 -1.65
CA THR A 110 -15.10 1.13 -2.31
C THR A 110 -14.16 2.25 -2.74
N GLY A 111 -12.93 2.29 -2.23
CA GLY A 111 -11.99 3.41 -2.38
C GLY A 111 -12.46 4.71 -1.73
N ARG A 112 -13.58 4.69 -0.97
CA ARG A 112 -14.16 5.87 -0.34
C ARG A 112 -13.67 6.04 1.09
N ARG A 113 -13.67 7.29 1.56
CA ARG A 113 -13.40 7.66 2.96
C ARG A 113 -14.36 6.91 3.89
N ALA A 114 -13.79 6.07 4.75
CA ALA A 114 -14.50 5.27 5.73
C ALA A 114 -14.32 5.83 7.15
N PHE A 115 -13.10 6.23 7.51
CA PHE A 115 -12.79 6.84 8.80
C PHE A 115 -11.87 8.04 8.61
N VAL A 116 -11.96 8.98 9.56
CA VAL A 116 -11.02 10.09 9.65
C VAL A 116 -10.55 10.16 11.08
N TRP A 117 -9.27 9.90 11.28
CA TRP A 117 -8.64 10.04 12.58
C TRP A 117 -7.97 11.40 12.68
N GLU A 118 -8.12 12.05 13.81
CA GLU A 118 -7.41 13.29 14.12
C GLU A 118 -6.63 13.16 15.41
N ARG A 119 -5.55 13.94 15.53
CA ARG A 119 -4.85 14.06 16.81
C ARG A 119 -5.78 14.65 17.85
N PRO A 120 -5.81 14.10 19.08
CA PRO A 120 -6.50 14.75 20.17
C PRO A 120 -5.86 16.12 20.36
N ARG A 121 -6.63 17.19 20.20
CA ARG A 121 -6.15 18.54 20.50
C ARG A 121 -5.79 18.55 21.97
N SER A 122 -4.52 18.78 22.28
CA SER A 122 -4.10 19.01 23.66
C SER A 122 -4.87 20.21 24.16
N VAL A 123 -5.92 19.97 24.94
CA VAL A 123 -6.62 21.02 25.65
C VAL A 123 -5.61 21.52 26.65
N ALA A 124 -5.01 22.69 26.38
CA ALA A 124 -4.09 23.31 27.30
C ALA A 124 -4.78 23.36 28.67
N PRO A 125 -4.11 22.94 29.77
CA PRO A 125 -4.72 23.06 31.08
C PRO A 125 -5.06 24.53 31.30
N GLU A 126 -6.35 24.84 31.45
CA GLU A 126 -6.78 26.18 31.84
C GLU A 126 -6.06 26.49 33.14
N ARG A 127 -5.09 27.42 33.06
CA ARG A 127 -4.39 27.93 34.23
C ARG A 127 -5.44 28.62 35.08
N GLY A 128 -5.78 27.99 36.21
CA GLY A 128 -6.50 28.63 37.30
C GLY A 128 -5.67 29.72 37.98
#